data_AF-A0A845TY53-F1
#
_entry.id   AF-A0A845TY53-F1
#
_cell.length_a   1.000
_cell.length_b   1.000
_cell.length_c   1.000
_cell.angle_alpha   90.00
_cell.angle_beta   90.00
_cell.angle_gamma   90.00
#
_symmetry.space_group_name_H-M   'P 1'
#
loop_
_entity.id
_entity.type
_entity.pdbx_description
1 polymer ?
#
loop_
_entity_poly.entity_id
_entity_poly.type
_entity_poly.pdbx_seq_one_letter_code
_entity_poly.pdbx_strand_id
1 'polypeptide(L)'
;MKKIILLLRRLLLCAALLPLLSSALPASAGTMTQAELARRFPAPYIVGDKDPALPVWPIFKKNMTSTELVAYVFESIDFAPIPGFSGVPMNLLIALDPAGSFVDVKVLSHHEPVFLDGLGEAPLFKFVSQYHGISLKQNIKISTGNMSRSNKEAANVYIDGVSKATASVRILNQSALSAALNVARKKLGFAEGRDPDLIARIRPDAGLVISPADLRQRGLIQPVMMRNREIEAAFAGSGGEGLDPIALAQPEAAFVNMEASYVSVPAIGRNLLGESGWAKLKARLEPGDHAIMLVSTGRYGVVGDDFTRGAVPDRLALKQGTLPIEIRDLDLDIEVAGVPENGFKIFRVISQSGLDPSLPLEFFLHVTRSKGILYPEKISRDLRFSVNLPAEFYVAAEPDNKTWRAIWWQRWWELAILAVALAVLSVALLLQKKLVAHERGFIWFRRVFLVFTAGFIGWYAQGQLSIVNLTSVVQSLMAGRSLEFLL
;
A
#
# COMPACT_ATOMS: atom_id res chain seq x y z
N MET A 1 13.84 60.29 -4.57
CA MET A 1 15.07 59.46 -4.62
C MET A 1 15.13 58.34 -3.57
N LYS A 2 14.93 58.60 -2.26
CA LYS A 2 15.01 57.55 -1.21
C LYS A 2 14.09 56.32 -1.42
N LYS A 3 12.88 56.52 -1.98
CA LYS A 3 11.93 55.42 -2.26
C LYS A 3 12.36 54.51 -3.43
N ILE A 4 13.07 55.05 -4.43
CA ILE A 4 13.54 54.29 -5.60
C ILE A 4 14.72 53.39 -5.20
N ILE A 5 15.60 53.90 -4.34
CA ILE A 5 16.76 53.16 -3.81
C ILE A 5 16.29 52.00 -2.91
N LEU A 6 15.22 52.18 -2.14
CA LEU A 6 14.62 51.11 -1.33
C LEU A 6 13.97 50.01 -2.19
N LEU A 7 13.35 50.41 -3.31
CA LEU A 7 12.76 49.47 -4.27
C LEU A 7 13.83 48.65 -4.99
N LEU A 8 14.92 49.29 -5.42
CA LEU A 8 16.05 48.60 -6.05
C LEU A 8 16.75 47.64 -5.09
N ARG A 9 16.91 48.01 -3.80
CA ARG A 9 17.49 47.11 -2.79
C ARG A 9 16.62 45.87 -2.53
N ARG A 10 15.28 46.01 -2.53
CA ARG A 10 14.35 44.88 -2.40
C ARG A 10 14.33 44.00 -3.65
N LEU A 11 14.42 44.60 -4.85
CA LEU A 11 14.54 43.86 -6.11
C LEU A 11 15.85 43.07 -6.20
N LEU A 12 16.97 43.66 -5.76
CA LEU A 12 18.27 42.99 -5.69
C LEU A 12 18.28 41.88 -4.62
N LEU A 13 17.60 42.05 -3.48
CA LEU A 13 17.47 41.01 -2.47
C LEU A 13 16.60 39.83 -2.98
N CYS A 14 15.50 40.11 -3.67
CA CYS A 14 14.66 39.08 -4.31
C CYS A 14 15.40 38.38 -5.47
N ALA A 15 16.16 39.12 -6.27
CA ALA A 15 16.97 38.55 -7.36
C ALA A 15 18.16 37.72 -6.84
N ALA A 16 18.69 38.03 -5.65
CA ALA A 16 19.74 37.24 -4.98
C ALA A 16 19.18 36.01 -4.24
N LEU A 17 17.92 36.03 -3.82
CA LEU A 17 17.22 34.88 -3.22
C LEU A 17 16.72 33.86 -4.27
N LEU A 18 16.45 34.29 -5.50
CA LEU A 18 16.03 33.40 -6.60
C LEU A 18 17.04 32.27 -6.93
N PRO A 19 18.37 32.51 -7.03
CA PRO A 19 19.34 31.44 -7.27
C PRO A 19 19.56 30.53 -6.06
N LEU A 20 19.35 31.01 -4.83
CA LEU A 20 19.40 30.20 -3.59
C LEU A 20 18.18 29.27 -3.43
N LEU A 21 17.04 29.62 -4.01
CA LEU A 21 15.86 28.75 -4.14
C LEU A 21 15.96 27.79 -5.34
N SER A 22 16.83 28.09 -6.31
CA SER A 22 17.06 27.23 -7.50
C SER A 22 18.08 26.10 -7.26
N SER A 23 18.76 26.10 -6.10
CA SER A 23 19.64 25.02 -5.65
C SER A 23 18.93 23.95 -4.83
N ALA A 24 17.59 23.96 -4.76
CA ALA A 24 16.83 22.80 -4.36
C ALA A 24 17.01 21.73 -5.45
N LEU A 25 18.04 20.91 -5.28
CA LEU A 25 18.24 19.69 -6.07
C LEU A 25 16.91 18.93 -6.13
N PRO A 26 16.54 18.41 -7.31
CA PRO A 26 15.29 17.68 -7.47
C PRO A 26 15.25 16.56 -6.44
N ALA A 27 14.17 16.52 -5.64
CA ALA A 27 13.78 15.30 -4.96
C ALA A 27 13.32 14.31 -6.03
N SER A 28 14.28 13.71 -6.74
CA SER A 28 14.01 12.56 -7.61
C SER A 28 13.67 11.39 -6.70
N ALA A 29 12.51 10.80 -6.92
CA ALA A 29 12.30 9.41 -6.53
C ALA A 29 13.32 8.58 -7.33
N GLY A 30 14.12 7.79 -6.60
CA GLY A 30 15.20 6.94 -7.11
C GLY A 30 16.42 7.70 -7.65
N THR A 31 17.56 7.62 -6.96
CA THR A 31 18.80 8.30 -7.40
C THR A 31 19.79 7.36 -8.10
N MET A 32 19.46 6.07 -8.19
CA MET A 32 20.37 5.04 -8.68
C MET A 32 20.70 5.23 -10.16
N THR A 33 21.99 5.24 -10.45
CA THR A 33 22.53 5.33 -11.82
C THR A 33 23.02 3.97 -12.31
N GLN A 34 23.04 3.77 -13.63
CA GLN A 34 23.60 2.56 -14.24
C GLN A 34 25.05 2.33 -13.80
N ALA A 35 25.84 3.39 -13.69
CA ALA A 35 27.24 3.33 -13.26
C ALA A 35 27.38 2.85 -11.81
N GLU A 36 26.50 3.29 -10.92
CA GLU A 36 26.48 2.83 -9.53
C GLU A 36 26.04 1.36 -9.43
N LEU A 37 25.01 0.97 -10.20
CA LEU A 37 24.60 -0.44 -10.28
C LEU A 37 25.72 -1.33 -10.81
N ALA A 38 26.46 -0.89 -11.82
CA ALA A 38 27.59 -1.65 -12.37
C ALA A 38 28.71 -1.87 -11.34
N ARG A 39 28.89 -0.94 -10.39
CA ARG A 39 29.80 -1.13 -9.26
C ARG A 39 29.27 -2.13 -8.24
N ARG A 40 27.95 -2.15 -8.01
CA ARG A 40 27.27 -3.06 -7.05
C ARG A 40 27.08 -4.47 -7.61
N PHE A 41 26.99 -4.61 -8.93
CA PHE A 41 26.87 -5.86 -9.67
C PHE A 41 28.05 -6.02 -10.65
N PRO A 42 29.27 -6.29 -10.15
CA PRO A 42 30.44 -6.48 -11.00
C PRO A 42 30.35 -7.78 -11.82
N ALA A 43 31.32 -8.00 -12.71
CA ALA A 43 31.42 -9.22 -13.51
C ALA A 43 31.24 -10.50 -12.64
N PRO A 44 30.45 -11.49 -13.08
CA PRO A 44 29.94 -11.72 -14.45
C PRO A 44 28.60 -11.03 -14.77
N TYR A 45 28.10 -10.13 -13.91
CA TYR A 45 26.84 -9.42 -14.15
C TYR A 45 27.00 -8.21 -15.08
N ILE A 46 25.94 -7.91 -15.83
CA ILE A 46 25.85 -6.79 -16.78
C ILE A 46 24.55 -6.06 -16.49
N VAL A 47 24.63 -4.76 -16.20
CA VAL A 47 23.46 -3.89 -16.00
C VAL A 47 22.96 -3.43 -17.36
N GLY A 48 21.75 -3.83 -17.75
CA GLY A 48 21.10 -3.34 -18.96
C GLY A 48 20.55 -1.93 -18.81
N ASP A 49 19.94 -1.43 -19.89
CA ASP A 49 19.33 -0.10 -19.89
C ASP A 49 18.08 -0.08 -19.01
N LYS A 50 17.85 1.07 -18.36
CA LYS A 50 16.65 1.29 -17.54
C LYS A 50 15.40 1.09 -18.40
N ASP A 51 14.41 0.41 -17.84
CA ASP A 51 13.14 0.23 -18.52
C ASP A 51 12.49 1.62 -18.80
N PRO A 52 11.94 1.85 -20.00
CA PRO A 52 11.40 3.15 -20.38
C PRO A 52 10.05 3.47 -19.70
N ALA A 53 9.31 2.46 -19.25
CA ALA A 53 7.99 2.61 -18.65
C ALA A 53 8.02 2.45 -17.11
N LEU A 54 8.99 1.70 -16.58
CA LEU A 54 9.11 1.45 -15.14
C LEU A 54 10.51 1.80 -14.65
N PRO A 55 10.67 2.33 -13.43
CA PRO A 55 11.99 2.65 -12.89
C PRO A 55 12.75 1.40 -12.40
N VAL A 56 12.92 0.41 -13.29
CA VAL A 56 13.61 -0.86 -13.03
C VAL A 56 14.79 -1.04 -13.99
N TRP A 57 15.82 -1.75 -13.52
CA TRP A 57 17.04 -2.04 -14.26
C TRP A 57 17.20 -3.55 -14.42
N PRO A 58 17.23 -4.10 -15.66
CA PRO A 58 17.49 -5.51 -15.86
C PRO A 58 18.98 -5.82 -15.61
N ILE A 59 19.25 -6.88 -14.85
CA ILE A 59 20.57 -7.42 -14.60
C ILE A 59 20.70 -8.74 -15.33
N PHE A 60 21.70 -8.82 -16.20
CA PHE A 60 22.00 -10.00 -16.97
C PHE A 60 23.26 -10.70 -16.47
N LYS A 61 23.38 -11.99 -16.72
CA LYS A 61 24.62 -12.75 -16.54
C LYS A 61 24.99 -13.38 -17.86
N LYS A 62 26.24 -13.18 -18.28
CA LYS A 62 26.77 -13.77 -19.49
C LYS A 62 27.28 -15.18 -19.19
N ASN A 63 26.59 -16.19 -19.73
CA ASN A 63 27.08 -17.56 -19.79
C ASN A 63 27.85 -17.76 -21.11
N MET A 64 28.51 -18.91 -21.29
CA MET A 64 29.35 -19.18 -22.47
C MET A 64 28.60 -19.05 -23.81
N THR A 65 27.27 -19.26 -23.83
CA THR A 65 26.45 -19.30 -25.04
C THR A 65 25.23 -18.36 -25.04
N SER A 66 24.90 -17.73 -23.90
CA SER A 66 23.72 -16.88 -23.78
C SER A 66 23.88 -15.78 -22.73
N THR A 67 23.15 -14.69 -22.93
CA THR A 67 22.93 -13.64 -21.93
C THR A 67 21.59 -13.90 -21.27
N GLU A 68 21.61 -14.27 -19.99
CA GLU A 68 20.41 -14.62 -19.23
C GLU A 68 20.00 -13.48 -18.32
N LEU A 69 18.71 -13.15 -18.27
CA LEU A 69 18.16 -12.19 -17.31
C LEU A 69 18.12 -12.83 -15.92
N VAL A 70 18.91 -12.31 -15.00
CA VAL A 70 19.01 -12.81 -13.62
C VAL A 70 18.05 -12.10 -12.69
N ALA A 71 17.94 -10.77 -12.82
CA ALA A 71 17.09 -9.99 -11.93
C ALA A 71 16.62 -8.67 -12.55
N TYR A 72 15.55 -8.11 -12.00
CA TYR A 72 15.22 -6.70 -12.11
C TYR A 72 15.57 -6.01 -10.79
N VAL A 73 16.33 -4.92 -10.89
CA VAL A 73 16.80 -4.11 -9.75
C VAL A 73 16.08 -2.77 -9.72
N PHE A 74 15.59 -2.37 -8.56
CA PHE A 74 14.83 -1.14 -8.40
C PHE A 74 14.90 -0.61 -6.96
N GLU A 75 14.53 0.66 -6.80
CA GLU A 75 14.49 1.34 -5.51
C GLU A 75 13.08 1.29 -4.93
N SER A 76 12.93 0.94 -3.65
CA SER A 76 11.61 0.82 -3.01
C SER A 76 10.84 2.14 -2.99
N ILE A 77 11.55 3.27 -2.93
CA ILE A 77 10.95 4.61 -2.87
C ILE A 77 10.20 4.97 -4.16
N ASP A 78 10.54 4.35 -5.30
CA ASP A 78 9.88 4.58 -6.59
C ASP A 78 8.50 3.90 -6.68
N PHE A 79 8.25 2.91 -5.82
CA PHE A 79 7.05 2.06 -5.92
C PHE A 79 6.19 2.07 -4.65
N ALA A 80 6.81 2.13 -3.47
CA ALA A 80 6.13 2.12 -2.18
C ALA A 80 6.89 2.98 -1.14
N PRO A 81 6.76 4.31 -1.20
CA PRO A 81 7.42 5.23 -0.27
C PRO A 81 6.69 5.24 1.09
N ILE A 82 6.76 4.15 1.84
CA ILE A 82 6.12 4.03 3.16
C ILE A 82 6.96 4.79 4.20
N PRO A 83 6.38 5.78 4.91
CA PRO A 83 7.11 6.55 5.91
C PRO A 83 7.64 5.68 7.05
N GLY A 84 8.91 5.90 7.40
CA GLY A 84 9.56 5.34 8.58
C GLY A 84 9.05 5.94 9.90
N PHE A 85 9.66 5.56 11.01
CA PHE A 85 9.29 6.11 12.33
C PHE A 85 9.56 7.62 12.42
N SER A 86 10.56 8.12 11.69
CA SER A 86 10.88 9.55 11.58
C SER A 86 10.01 10.30 10.56
N GLY A 87 9.06 9.62 9.90
CA GLY A 87 8.25 10.18 8.83
C GLY A 87 8.95 10.24 7.46
N VAL A 88 10.23 9.86 7.38
CA VAL A 88 10.96 9.76 6.10
C VAL A 88 10.94 8.30 5.61
N PRO A 89 10.54 8.03 4.36
CA PRO A 89 10.58 6.68 3.81
C PRO A 89 12.00 6.09 3.78
N MET A 90 12.10 4.79 4.04
CA MET A 90 13.32 4.03 3.81
C MET A 90 13.46 3.71 2.32
N ASN A 91 14.67 3.88 1.79
CA ASN A 91 14.99 3.48 0.43
C ASN A 91 15.81 2.20 0.43
N LEU A 92 15.28 1.18 -0.24
CA LEU A 92 15.88 -0.15 -0.37
C LEU A 92 16.19 -0.41 -1.84
N LEU A 93 17.37 -0.93 -2.14
CA LEU A 93 17.68 -1.52 -3.44
C LEU A 93 17.25 -2.98 -3.41
N ILE A 94 16.25 -3.31 -4.22
CA ILE A 94 15.65 -4.65 -4.29
C ILE A 94 16.00 -5.26 -5.63
N ALA A 95 16.50 -6.50 -5.62
CA ALA A 95 16.73 -7.31 -6.81
C ALA A 95 15.78 -8.51 -6.79
N LEU A 96 14.90 -8.62 -7.79
CA LEU A 96 13.98 -9.74 -7.96
C LEU A 96 14.31 -10.55 -9.19
N ASP A 97 14.36 -11.87 -9.08
CA ASP A 97 14.44 -12.74 -10.24
C ASP A 97 13.11 -12.76 -11.02
N PRO A 98 13.09 -13.25 -12.28
CA PRO A 98 11.86 -13.38 -13.06
C PRO A 98 10.78 -14.29 -12.44
N ALA A 99 11.17 -15.18 -11.52
CA ALA A 99 10.26 -16.08 -10.81
C ALA A 99 9.65 -15.44 -9.55
N GLY A 100 10.04 -14.19 -9.22
CA GLY A 100 9.56 -13.44 -8.06
C GLY A 100 10.30 -13.79 -6.76
N SER A 101 11.52 -14.30 -6.80
CA SER A 101 12.36 -14.51 -5.62
C SER A 101 13.34 -13.36 -5.42
N PHE A 102 13.57 -13.00 -4.16
CA PHE A 102 14.55 -11.98 -3.80
C PHE A 102 15.97 -12.48 -4.05
N VAL A 103 16.66 -11.89 -5.03
CA VAL A 103 18.08 -12.14 -5.29
C VAL A 103 18.93 -11.41 -4.25
N ASP A 104 18.57 -10.16 -3.94
CA ASP A 104 19.30 -9.33 -2.98
C ASP A 104 18.39 -8.19 -2.51
N VAL A 105 18.57 -7.73 -1.28
CA VAL A 105 17.95 -6.51 -0.76
C VAL A 105 19.02 -5.75 0.02
N LYS A 106 19.15 -4.45 -0.24
CA LYS A 106 20.10 -3.59 0.48
C LYS A 106 19.44 -2.30 0.91
N VAL A 107 19.83 -1.80 2.07
CA VAL A 107 19.42 -0.46 2.51
C VAL A 107 20.28 0.58 1.77
N LEU A 108 19.63 1.52 1.07
CA LEU A 108 20.29 2.65 0.44
C LEU A 108 20.28 3.87 1.36
N SER A 109 19.14 4.14 1.99
CA SER A 109 19.01 5.20 2.98
C SER A 109 17.90 4.87 3.98
N HIS A 110 18.10 5.28 5.22
CA HIS A 110 17.08 5.25 6.27
C HIS A 110 17.34 6.38 7.27
N HIS A 111 16.28 6.78 7.98
CA HIS A 111 16.35 7.83 9.00
C HIS A 111 15.69 7.33 10.29
N GLU A 112 16.01 6.11 10.70
CA GLU A 112 15.39 5.45 11.84
C GLU A 112 16.20 5.73 13.12
N PRO A 113 15.67 6.49 14.09
CA PRO A 113 16.44 6.92 15.26
C PRO A 113 17.01 5.76 16.07
N VAL A 114 16.29 4.63 16.13
CA VAL A 114 16.73 3.43 16.86
C VAL A 114 18.03 2.83 16.30
N PHE A 115 18.33 3.05 15.02
CA PHE A 115 19.54 2.56 14.37
C PHE A 115 20.62 3.62 14.28
N LEU A 116 20.26 4.89 14.07
CA LEU A 116 21.22 6.00 13.97
C LEU A 116 21.80 6.39 15.34
N ASP A 117 20.96 6.53 16.35
CA ASP A 117 21.36 7.01 17.69
C ASP A 117 21.41 5.87 18.72
N GLY A 118 21.06 4.65 18.32
CA GLY A 118 20.87 3.52 19.21
C GLY A 118 21.75 2.31 18.88
N LEU A 119 21.16 1.31 18.23
CA LEU A 119 21.73 -0.02 18.04
C LEU A 119 22.84 -0.09 16.97
N GLY A 120 23.06 0.99 16.22
CA GLY A 120 23.86 1.00 14.99
C GLY A 120 23.11 0.36 13.81
N GLU A 121 23.66 0.49 12.61
CA GLU A 121 23.03 0.00 11.37
C GLU A 121 23.24 -1.51 11.12
N ALA A 122 24.24 -2.11 11.77
CA ALA A 122 24.60 -3.52 11.52
C ALA A 122 23.43 -4.52 11.74
N PRO A 123 22.60 -4.40 12.79
CA PRO A 123 21.40 -5.23 12.94
C PRO A 123 20.38 -5.04 11.81
N LEU A 124 20.25 -3.83 11.27
CA LEU A 124 19.36 -3.54 10.14
C LEU A 124 19.86 -4.22 8.87
N PHE A 125 21.16 -4.16 8.57
CA PHE A 125 21.73 -4.84 7.40
C PHE A 125 21.64 -6.36 7.52
N LYS A 126 21.83 -6.89 8.73
CA LYS A 126 21.60 -8.32 9.01
C LYS A 126 20.13 -8.71 8.84
N PHE A 127 19.19 -7.83 9.20
CA PHE A 127 17.76 -8.09 8.99
C PHE A 127 17.46 -8.25 7.49
N VAL A 128 17.95 -7.32 6.68
CA VAL A 128 17.67 -7.27 5.24
C VAL A 128 18.34 -8.40 4.45
N SER A 129 19.52 -8.88 4.87
CA SER A 129 20.18 -9.99 4.18
C SER A 129 19.41 -11.31 4.23
N GLN A 130 18.44 -11.45 5.15
CA GLN A 130 17.59 -12.63 5.27
C GLN A 130 16.61 -12.81 4.09
N TYR A 131 16.37 -11.76 3.29
CA TYR A 131 15.46 -11.85 2.13
C TYR A 131 16.00 -12.73 1.02
N HIS A 132 17.32 -12.89 0.92
CA HIS A 132 17.96 -13.66 -0.14
C HIS A 132 17.38 -15.07 -0.26
N GLY A 133 16.81 -15.40 -1.42
CA GLY A 133 16.23 -16.69 -1.74
C GLY A 133 14.79 -16.90 -1.27
N ILE A 134 14.16 -15.92 -0.60
CA ILE A 134 12.74 -15.98 -0.26
C ILE A 134 11.89 -15.63 -1.50
N SER A 135 10.82 -16.37 -1.74
CA SER A 135 9.89 -16.09 -2.84
C SER A 135 8.76 -15.16 -2.40
N LEU A 136 8.39 -14.20 -3.26
CA LEU A 136 7.19 -13.37 -3.09
C LEU A 136 5.90 -14.18 -3.04
N LYS A 137 5.90 -15.43 -3.51
CA LYS A 137 4.73 -16.33 -3.43
C LYS A 137 4.49 -16.87 -2.01
N GLN A 138 5.44 -16.67 -1.10
CA GLN A 138 5.38 -17.12 0.29
C GLN A 138 4.97 -15.96 1.21
N ASN A 139 4.26 -16.26 2.29
CA ASN A 139 3.87 -15.24 3.28
C ASN A 139 5.05 -14.95 4.22
N ILE A 140 5.71 -13.80 4.07
CA ILE A 140 6.88 -13.42 4.88
C ILE A 140 6.43 -12.78 6.19
N LYS A 141 6.93 -13.29 7.32
CA LYS A 141 6.60 -12.80 8.67
C LYS A 141 7.85 -12.52 9.48
N ILE A 142 7.79 -11.47 10.30
CA ILE A 142 8.86 -11.15 11.24
C ILE A 142 8.61 -11.89 12.56
N SER A 143 9.56 -12.73 12.96
CA SER A 143 9.53 -13.43 14.25
C SER A 143 10.13 -12.57 15.37
N THR A 144 9.43 -12.49 16.50
CA THR A 144 9.94 -11.93 17.76
C THR A 144 10.37 -13.07 18.69
N GLY A 145 11.37 -13.86 18.30
CA GLY A 145 11.91 -14.96 19.11
C GLY A 145 12.60 -16.04 18.29
N ASN A 146 13.26 -16.98 18.98
CA ASN A 146 13.86 -18.19 18.41
C ASN A 146 12.75 -19.20 18.03
N MET A 147 11.90 -18.84 17.09
CA MET A 147 11.02 -19.81 16.44
C MET A 147 11.86 -20.62 15.46
N SER A 148 11.85 -21.94 15.63
CA SER A 148 12.65 -22.89 14.86
C SER A 148 12.46 -22.66 13.35
N ARG A 149 13.59 -22.50 12.64
CA ARG A 149 13.71 -22.37 11.16
C ARG A 149 13.31 -23.65 10.41
N SER A 150 12.33 -24.39 10.89
CA SER A 150 12.04 -25.74 10.43
C SER A 150 10.60 -25.87 9.95
N ASN A 151 10.36 -25.43 8.72
CA ASN A 151 9.76 -26.28 7.69
C ASN A 151 9.87 -25.60 6.32
N LYS A 152 10.51 -26.27 5.35
CA LYS A 152 10.54 -25.83 3.93
C LYS A 152 9.15 -25.88 3.27
N GLU A 153 8.17 -26.52 3.91
CA GLU A 153 6.77 -26.62 3.50
C GLU A 153 5.81 -25.71 4.30
N ALA A 154 6.33 -24.82 5.15
CA ALA A 154 5.49 -23.92 5.92
C ALA A 154 4.85 -22.85 5.01
N ALA A 155 3.55 -22.62 5.19
CA ALA A 155 2.80 -21.57 4.49
C ALA A 155 3.36 -20.16 4.76
N ASN A 156 4.05 -19.99 5.90
CA ASN A 156 4.73 -18.77 6.31
C ASN A 156 6.25 -18.98 6.32
N VAL A 157 6.99 -17.99 5.81
CA VAL A 157 8.44 -17.89 5.96
C VAL A 157 8.74 -16.86 7.04
N TYR A 158 9.51 -17.25 8.05
CA TYR A 158 9.85 -16.38 9.16
C TYR A 158 11.26 -15.81 8.98
N ILE A 159 11.38 -14.48 9.12
CA ILE A 159 12.64 -13.75 9.23
C ILE A 159 12.84 -13.26 10.65
N ASP A 160 14.07 -13.29 11.14
CA ASP A 160 14.40 -12.87 12.50
C ASP A 160 14.23 -11.35 12.62
N GLY A 161 13.43 -10.88 13.59
CA GLY A 161 13.30 -9.46 13.89
C GLY A 161 14.54 -8.88 14.57
N VAL A 162 14.55 -7.55 14.74
CA VAL A 162 15.60 -6.86 15.51
C VAL A 162 15.04 -6.41 16.86
N SER A 163 15.62 -6.93 17.93
CA SER A 163 15.27 -6.57 19.30
C SER A 163 15.30 -5.06 19.51
N LYS A 164 14.24 -4.51 20.12
CA LYS A 164 14.03 -3.07 20.37
C LYS A 164 13.79 -2.21 19.13
N ALA A 165 13.87 -2.75 17.92
CA ALA A 165 13.63 -2.04 16.66
C ALA A 165 12.51 -2.66 15.80
N THR A 166 11.59 -3.41 16.43
CA THR A 166 10.51 -4.15 15.75
C THR A 166 9.64 -3.27 14.87
N ALA A 167 9.36 -2.03 15.27
CA ALA A 167 8.54 -1.10 14.50
C ALA A 167 9.24 -0.69 13.19
N SER A 168 10.53 -0.34 13.25
CA SER A 168 11.34 0.07 12.11
C SER A 168 11.54 -1.07 11.11
N VAL A 169 11.92 -2.27 11.58
CA VAL A 169 12.09 -3.43 10.67
C VAL A 169 10.77 -3.90 10.06
N ARG A 170 9.64 -3.68 10.75
CA ARG A 170 8.31 -3.91 10.18
C ARG A 170 8.02 -2.98 9.01
N ILE A 171 8.27 -1.67 9.17
CA ILE A 171 8.08 -0.72 8.07
C ILE A 171 8.99 -1.09 6.91
N LEU A 172 10.23 -1.51 7.18
CA LEU A 172 11.15 -1.97 6.14
C LEU A 172 10.58 -3.16 5.37
N ASN A 173 10.07 -4.17 6.09
CA ASN A 173 9.43 -5.34 5.48
C ASN A 173 8.26 -4.95 4.59
N GLN A 174 7.40 -4.05 5.09
CA GLN A 174 6.27 -3.55 4.36
C GLN A 174 6.68 -2.78 3.09
N SER A 175 7.72 -1.94 3.16
CA SER A 175 8.27 -1.23 2.01
C SER A 175 8.86 -2.19 0.97
N ALA A 176 9.62 -3.19 1.42
CA ALA A 176 10.23 -4.19 0.55
C ALA A 176 9.16 -5.01 -0.18
N LEU A 177 8.18 -5.55 0.56
CA LEU A 177 7.10 -6.35 0.00
C LEU A 177 6.20 -5.54 -0.93
N SER A 178 5.79 -4.33 -0.54
CA SER A 178 4.90 -3.50 -1.36
C SER A 178 5.54 -3.09 -2.68
N ALA A 179 6.81 -2.65 -2.65
CA ALA A 179 7.56 -2.32 -3.85
C ALA A 179 7.76 -3.55 -4.75
N ALA A 180 8.09 -4.69 -4.14
CA ALA A 180 8.30 -5.94 -4.86
C ALA A 180 7.02 -6.49 -5.51
N LEU A 181 5.88 -6.41 -4.82
CA LEU A 181 4.56 -6.77 -5.37
C LEU A 181 4.19 -5.88 -6.57
N ASN A 182 4.49 -4.58 -6.49
CA ASN A 182 4.25 -3.65 -7.58
C ASN A 182 5.04 -4.05 -8.84
N VAL A 183 6.36 -4.26 -8.70
CA VAL A 183 7.22 -4.70 -9.81
C VAL A 183 6.83 -6.09 -10.32
N ALA A 184 6.49 -7.03 -9.43
CA ALA A 184 6.06 -8.37 -9.81
C ALA A 184 4.81 -8.35 -10.70
N ARG A 185 3.82 -7.53 -10.34
CA ARG A 185 2.58 -7.38 -11.12
C ARG A 185 2.83 -6.66 -12.44
N LYS A 186 3.60 -5.56 -12.43
CA LYS A 186 3.87 -4.73 -13.63
C LYS A 186 4.83 -5.35 -14.64
N LYS A 187 5.84 -6.08 -14.17
CA LYS A 187 6.96 -6.52 -15.01
C LYS A 187 7.12 -8.03 -15.12
N LEU A 188 6.76 -8.78 -14.08
CA LEU A 188 7.06 -10.22 -13.99
C LEU A 188 5.86 -11.12 -14.35
N GLY A 189 4.76 -10.55 -14.83
CA GLY A 189 3.59 -11.31 -15.30
C GLY A 189 2.65 -11.80 -14.19
N PHE A 190 2.82 -11.34 -12.95
CA PHE A 190 1.95 -11.74 -11.83
C PHE A 190 0.60 -11.01 -11.80
N ALA A 191 0.35 -10.09 -12.74
CA ALA A 191 -0.96 -9.45 -12.89
C ALA A 191 -1.98 -10.32 -13.66
N GLU A 192 -1.60 -11.53 -14.12
CA GLU A 192 -2.51 -12.49 -14.76
C GLU A 192 -3.28 -11.90 -15.95
N GLY A 193 -2.61 -11.06 -16.75
CA GLY A 193 -3.18 -10.40 -17.93
C GLY A 193 -4.01 -9.15 -17.63
N ARG A 194 -4.07 -8.70 -16.37
CA ARG A 194 -4.72 -7.44 -15.97
C ARG A 194 -3.72 -6.30 -15.94
N ASP A 195 -4.25 -5.08 -16.05
CA ASP A 195 -3.46 -3.87 -15.87
C ASP A 195 -3.38 -3.56 -14.37
N PRO A 196 -2.20 -3.67 -13.74
CA PRO A 196 -2.04 -3.49 -12.30
C PRO A 196 -2.22 -2.04 -11.81
N ASP A 197 -2.32 -1.07 -12.72
CA ASP A 197 -2.66 0.31 -12.36
C ASP A 197 -4.18 0.56 -12.33
N LEU A 198 -4.97 -0.38 -12.85
CA LEU A 198 -6.44 -0.31 -12.84
C LEU A 198 -6.99 -0.99 -11.58
N ILE A 199 -6.75 -0.37 -10.42
CA ILE A 199 -7.25 -0.84 -9.12
C ILE A 199 -8.57 -0.15 -8.80
N ALA A 200 -9.64 -0.92 -8.56
CA ALA A 200 -10.92 -0.36 -8.15
C ALA A 200 -10.84 0.35 -6.78
N ARG A 201 -11.73 1.32 -6.54
CA ARG A 201 -11.77 2.07 -5.27
C ARG A 201 -13.09 1.88 -4.55
N ILE A 202 -13.06 1.83 -3.23
CA ILE A 202 -14.28 1.77 -2.41
C ILE A 202 -15.14 3.01 -2.68
N ARG A 203 -16.44 2.81 -2.86
CA ARG A 203 -17.38 3.92 -3.04
C ARG A 203 -17.63 4.63 -1.70
N PRO A 204 -17.30 5.94 -1.57
CA PRO A 204 -17.43 6.67 -0.31
C PRO A 204 -18.89 6.94 0.07
N ASP A 205 -19.78 7.10 -0.92
CA ASP A 205 -21.19 7.49 -0.72
C ASP A 205 -22.15 6.31 -0.62
N ALA A 206 -21.65 5.11 -0.32
CA ALA A 206 -22.50 3.97 0.01
C ALA A 206 -23.10 4.18 1.41
N GLY A 207 -24.06 5.10 1.51
CA GLY A 207 -24.82 5.43 2.73
C GLY A 207 -26.15 4.71 2.71
N LEU A 208 -26.15 3.43 3.08
CA LEU A 208 -27.39 2.72 3.37
C LEU A 208 -27.34 2.32 4.85
N VAL A 209 -28.35 2.72 5.62
CA VAL A 209 -28.66 2.06 6.88
C VAL A 209 -29.27 0.73 6.48
N ILE A 210 -28.55 -0.35 6.74
CA ILE A 210 -28.92 -1.70 6.29
C ILE A 210 -29.02 -2.55 7.57
N SER A 211 -30.13 -3.23 7.77
CA SER A 211 -30.24 -4.13 8.93
C SER A 211 -29.20 -5.26 8.81
N PRO A 212 -28.74 -5.87 9.92
CA PRO A 212 -27.82 -7.01 9.85
C PRO A 212 -28.33 -8.18 9.01
N ALA A 213 -29.66 -8.38 8.95
CA ALA A 213 -30.28 -9.38 8.09
C ALA A 213 -30.11 -9.03 6.60
N ASP A 214 -30.35 -7.77 6.25
CA ASP A 214 -30.16 -7.28 4.88
C ASP A 214 -28.68 -7.29 4.46
N LEU A 215 -27.74 -7.06 5.38
CA LEU A 215 -26.30 -7.19 5.11
C LEU A 215 -25.94 -8.63 4.70
N ARG A 216 -26.49 -9.65 5.36
CA ARG A 216 -26.31 -11.06 4.95
C ARG A 216 -26.97 -11.33 3.61
N GLN A 217 -28.20 -10.87 3.40
CA GLN A 217 -28.94 -11.09 2.15
C GLN A 217 -28.23 -10.47 0.93
N ARG A 218 -27.57 -9.32 1.12
CA ARG A 218 -26.79 -8.64 0.09
C ARG A 218 -25.36 -9.17 -0.08
N GLY A 219 -24.96 -10.21 0.66
CA GLY A 219 -23.62 -10.78 0.59
C GLY A 219 -22.52 -9.90 1.18
N LEU A 220 -22.86 -8.96 2.08
CA LEU A 220 -21.92 -8.07 2.76
C LEU A 220 -21.36 -8.68 4.04
N ILE A 221 -22.10 -9.63 4.61
CA ILE A 221 -21.64 -10.57 5.62
C ILE A 221 -21.65 -11.95 4.96
N GLN A 222 -20.47 -12.51 4.72
CA GLN A 222 -20.30 -13.79 4.03
C GLN A 222 -19.99 -14.89 5.04
N PRO A 223 -20.91 -15.86 5.25
CA PRO A 223 -20.67 -16.97 6.16
C PRO A 223 -19.72 -18.00 5.55
N VAL A 224 -18.80 -18.50 6.36
CA VAL A 224 -17.83 -19.56 6.00
C VAL A 224 -17.85 -20.60 7.11
N MET A 225 -18.40 -21.77 6.83
CA MET A 225 -18.44 -22.88 7.78
C MET A 225 -17.57 -24.01 7.25
N MET A 226 -16.69 -24.53 8.10
CA MET A 226 -15.93 -25.75 7.81
C MET A 226 -16.24 -26.77 8.90
N ARG A 227 -16.61 -27.98 8.49
CA ARG A 227 -16.93 -29.09 9.40
C ARG A 227 -15.72 -29.95 9.69
N ASN A 228 -15.75 -30.64 10.82
CA ASN A 228 -14.71 -31.59 11.21
C ASN A 228 -14.36 -32.61 10.11
N ARG A 229 -15.37 -33.16 9.42
CA ARG A 229 -15.18 -34.09 8.29
C ARG A 229 -14.35 -33.50 7.14
N GLU A 230 -14.49 -32.20 6.87
CA GLU A 230 -13.77 -31.51 5.78
C GLU A 230 -12.31 -31.29 6.16
N ILE A 231 -12.05 -31.04 7.45
CA ILE A 231 -10.69 -30.97 7.98
C ILE A 231 -10.01 -32.34 7.89
N GLU A 232 -10.67 -33.42 8.33
CA GLU A 232 -10.12 -34.77 8.20
C GLU A 232 -9.81 -35.13 6.74
N ALA A 233 -10.72 -34.82 5.82
CA ALA A 233 -10.51 -35.04 4.39
C ALA A 233 -9.29 -34.27 3.86
N ALA A 234 -9.04 -33.04 4.31
CA ALA A 234 -7.85 -32.27 3.92
C ALA A 234 -6.53 -32.90 4.42
N PHE A 235 -6.58 -33.66 5.52
CA PHE A 235 -5.43 -34.38 6.08
C PHE A 235 -5.30 -35.83 5.59
N ALA A 236 -6.25 -36.35 4.81
CA ALA A 236 -6.20 -37.71 4.27
C ALA A 236 -4.91 -37.95 3.47
N GLY A 237 -4.29 -39.12 3.67
CA GLY A 237 -3.03 -39.51 3.05
C GLY A 237 -1.80 -38.77 3.57
N SER A 238 -1.92 -38.02 4.67
CA SER A 238 -0.80 -37.31 5.31
C SER A 238 -0.47 -37.88 6.69
N GLY A 239 0.68 -37.49 7.25
CA GLY A 239 1.02 -37.82 8.63
C GLY A 239 0.00 -37.29 9.67
N GLY A 240 -0.82 -36.30 9.30
CA GLY A 240 -1.83 -35.68 10.17
C GLY A 240 -3.22 -36.34 10.12
N GLU A 241 -3.40 -37.39 9.34
CA GLU A 241 -4.67 -38.13 9.25
C GLU A 241 -5.02 -38.77 10.60
N GLY A 242 -6.28 -38.64 11.03
CA GLY A 242 -6.77 -39.31 12.24
C GLY A 242 -6.17 -38.79 13.57
N LEU A 243 -5.43 -37.68 13.55
CA LEU A 243 -4.80 -37.10 14.75
C LEU A 243 -5.74 -36.19 15.58
N ASP A 244 -6.98 -36.02 15.17
CA ASP A 244 -7.96 -35.16 15.86
C ASP A 244 -9.15 -35.99 16.37
N PRO A 245 -9.10 -36.46 17.63
CA PRO A 245 -10.14 -37.32 18.20
C PRO A 245 -11.53 -36.67 18.23
N ILE A 246 -11.60 -35.35 18.39
CA ILE A 246 -12.87 -34.61 18.39
C ILE A 246 -13.47 -34.62 16.98
N ALA A 247 -12.64 -34.42 15.95
CA ALA A 247 -13.11 -34.46 14.57
C ALA A 247 -13.69 -35.83 14.20
N LEU A 248 -13.01 -36.90 14.61
CA LEU A 248 -13.42 -38.28 14.37
C LEU A 248 -14.71 -38.65 15.12
N ALA A 249 -14.84 -38.20 16.37
CA ALA A 249 -16.03 -38.48 17.18
C ALA A 249 -17.25 -37.67 16.74
N GLN A 250 -17.06 -36.46 16.20
CA GLN A 250 -18.12 -35.54 15.83
C GLN A 250 -17.91 -34.98 14.41
N PRO A 251 -18.02 -35.80 13.35
CA PRO A 251 -17.66 -35.39 11.98
C PRO A 251 -18.51 -34.25 11.43
N GLU A 252 -19.77 -34.16 11.83
CA GLU A 252 -20.71 -33.11 11.38
C GLU A 252 -20.65 -31.82 12.21
N ALA A 253 -19.95 -31.82 13.35
CA ALA A 253 -19.80 -30.63 14.15
C ALA A 253 -18.93 -29.58 13.45
N ALA A 254 -19.22 -28.30 13.70
CA ALA A 254 -18.46 -27.19 13.15
C ALA A 254 -17.02 -27.20 13.73
N PHE A 255 -16.03 -27.22 12.85
CA PHE A 255 -14.64 -26.98 13.23
C PHE A 255 -14.43 -25.48 13.48
N VAL A 256 -14.84 -24.69 12.48
CA VAL A 256 -14.82 -23.24 12.50
C VAL A 256 -16.05 -22.71 11.77
N ASN A 257 -16.64 -21.67 12.30
CA ASN A 257 -17.71 -20.89 11.68
C ASN A 257 -17.33 -19.42 11.71
N MET A 258 -17.16 -18.83 10.53
CA MET A 258 -16.70 -17.45 10.35
C MET A 258 -17.74 -16.63 9.61
N GLU A 259 -17.77 -15.34 9.89
CA GLU A 259 -18.47 -14.34 9.09
C GLU A 259 -17.46 -13.28 8.65
N ALA A 260 -17.30 -13.10 7.34
CA ALA A 260 -16.39 -12.12 6.77
C ALA A 260 -17.13 -10.87 6.28
N SER A 261 -16.58 -9.69 6.54
CA SER A 261 -17.19 -8.42 6.15
C SER A 261 -16.15 -7.35 5.82
N TYR A 262 -16.38 -6.61 4.74
CA TYR A 262 -15.47 -5.56 4.26
C TYR A 262 -15.73 -4.23 4.98
N VAL A 263 -15.34 -4.13 6.25
CA VAL A 263 -15.73 -3.02 7.14
C VAL A 263 -15.14 -1.66 6.81
N SER A 264 -14.15 -1.54 5.91
CA SER A 264 -13.75 -0.22 5.40
C SER A 264 -14.73 0.38 4.39
N VAL A 265 -15.72 -0.39 3.93
CA VAL A 265 -16.88 0.15 3.19
C VAL A 265 -17.77 0.91 4.18
N PRO A 266 -18.05 2.22 3.98
CA PRO A 266 -18.79 3.02 4.94
C PRO A 266 -20.15 2.45 5.34
N ALA A 267 -20.89 1.86 4.38
CA ALA A 267 -22.17 1.19 4.65
C ALA A 267 -22.00 0.04 5.64
N ILE A 268 -20.99 -0.81 5.42
CA ILE A 268 -20.78 -2.03 6.21
C ILE A 268 -20.21 -1.65 7.58
N GLY A 269 -19.16 -0.82 7.61
CA GLY A 269 -18.47 -0.40 8.82
C GLY A 269 -19.39 0.31 9.83
N ARG A 270 -20.25 1.24 9.37
CA ARG A 270 -21.19 1.94 10.25
C ARG A 270 -22.25 1.02 10.84
N ASN A 271 -22.83 0.12 10.04
CA ASN A 271 -23.89 -0.77 10.51
C ASN A 271 -23.37 -1.87 11.45
N LEU A 272 -22.14 -2.36 11.24
CA LEU A 272 -21.55 -3.42 12.08
C LEU A 272 -20.84 -2.89 13.33
N LEU A 273 -20.10 -1.78 13.22
CA LEU A 273 -19.28 -1.26 14.31
C LEU A 273 -19.96 -0.12 15.09
N GLY A 274 -21.12 0.36 14.62
CA GLY A 274 -21.73 1.59 15.06
C GLY A 274 -20.90 2.83 14.70
N GLU A 275 -21.42 4.02 14.98
CA GLU A 275 -20.71 5.27 14.67
C GLU A 275 -19.41 5.44 15.47
N SER A 276 -19.38 4.98 16.73
CA SER A 276 -18.19 5.03 17.58
C SER A 276 -17.08 4.10 17.06
N GLY A 277 -17.41 2.84 16.76
CA GLY A 277 -16.45 1.89 16.21
C GLY A 277 -15.98 2.28 14.81
N TRP A 278 -16.88 2.81 13.97
CA TRP A 278 -16.53 3.35 12.66
C TRP A 278 -15.56 4.54 12.75
N ALA A 279 -15.78 5.48 13.68
CA ALA A 279 -14.87 6.60 13.89
C ALA A 279 -13.47 6.13 14.32
N LYS A 280 -13.40 5.14 15.25
CA LYS A 280 -12.15 4.51 15.68
C LYS A 280 -11.44 3.80 14.52
N LEU A 281 -12.17 3.05 13.69
CA LEU A 281 -11.63 2.40 12.50
C LEU A 281 -11.05 3.43 11.53
N LYS A 282 -11.84 4.44 11.17
CA LYS A 282 -11.44 5.49 10.22
C LYS A 282 -10.19 6.25 10.69
N ALA A 283 -10.05 6.51 11.99
CA ALA A 283 -8.87 7.16 12.56
C ALA A 283 -7.57 6.35 12.41
N ARG A 284 -7.67 5.04 12.10
CA ARG A 284 -6.54 4.12 11.99
C ARG A 284 -6.23 3.70 10.55
N LEU A 285 -7.07 4.08 9.59
CA LEU A 285 -6.90 3.81 8.17
C LEU A 285 -6.35 5.05 7.46
N GLU A 286 -5.38 4.84 6.58
CA GLU A 286 -4.93 5.86 5.62
C GLU A 286 -5.80 5.82 4.34
N PRO A 287 -5.78 6.88 3.52
CA PRO A 287 -6.49 6.88 2.25
C PRO A 287 -6.09 5.68 1.38
N GLY A 288 -7.09 4.93 0.91
CA GLY A 288 -6.89 3.73 0.09
C GLY A 288 -6.63 2.45 0.87
N ASP A 289 -6.53 2.50 2.20
CA ASP A 289 -6.44 1.28 3.00
C ASP A 289 -7.77 0.53 3.05
N HIS A 290 -7.65 -0.77 3.27
CA HIS A 290 -8.78 -1.68 3.35
C HIS A 290 -8.84 -2.31 4.74
N ALA A 291 -10.05 -2.59 5.22
CA ALA A 291 -10.26 -3.29 6.47
C ALA A 291 -11.30 -4.40 6.30
N ILE A 292 -10.92 -5.62 6.67
CA ILE A 292 -11.77 -6.80 6.63
C ILE A 292 -11.95 -7.30 8.05
N MET A 293 -13.19 -7.40 8.50
CA MET A 293 -13.55 -8.00 9.76
C MET A 293 -13.85 -9.48 9.56
N LEU A 294 -13.26 -10.32 10.41
CA LEU A 294 -13.61 -11.73 10.53
C LEU A 294 -14.13 -11.98 11.94
N VAL A 295 -15.40 -12.34 12.04
CA VAL A 295 -15.98 -12.93 13.25
C VAL A 295 -15.73 -14.43 13.16
N SER A 296 -15.27 -15.08 14.22
CA SER A 296 -14.94 -16.50 14.25
C SER A 296 -15.46 -17.16 15.52
N THR A 297 -16.18 -18.26 15.34
CA THR A 297 -16.70 -19.11 16.42
C THR A 297 -16.36 -20.57 16.12
N GLY A 298 -16.43 -21.43 17.12
CA GLY A 298 -16.05 -22.84 17.01
C GLY A 298 -14.78 -23.17 17.79
N ARG A 299 -14.25 -24.38 17.59
CA ARG A 299 -13.07 -24.87 18.33
C ARG A 299 -11.74 -24.43 17.71
N TYR A 300 -11.77 -23.92 16.48
CA TYR A 300 -10.62 -23.36 15.79
C TYR A 300 -10.90 -21.91 15.40
N GLY A 301 -9.92 -21.02 15.58
CA GLY A 301 -10.06 -19.60 15.31
C GLY A 301 -9.17 -19.11 14.16
N VAL A 302 -9.48 -17.91 13.66
CA VAL A 302 -8.68 -17.21 12.62
C VAL A 302 -7.30 -16.77 13.09
N VAL A 303 -7.06 -16.72 14.39
CA VAL A 303 -5.77 -16.40 15.01
C VAL A 303 -5.29 -17.55 15.89
N GLY A 304 -3.97 -17.63 16.08
CA GLY A 304 -3.31 -18.57 16.99
C GLY A 304 -3.70 -18.33 18.46
N ASP A 305 -3.51 -19.35 19.29
CA ASP A 305 -3.82 -19.24 20.73
C ASP A 305 -2.78 -18.36 21.46
N ASP A 306 -1.58 -18.25 20.88
CA ASP A 306 -0.46 -17.39 21.26
C ASP A 306 -0.42 -16.07 20.46
N PHE A 307 -1.51 -15.73 19.75
CA PHE A 307 -1.55 -14.54 18.90
C PHE A 307 -1.34 -13.25 19.69
N THR A 308 -0.36 -12.47 19.27
CA THR A 308 -0.12 -11.13 19.79
C THR A 308 -1.04 -10.13 19.12
N ARG A 309 -1.78 -9.35 19.92
CA ARG A 309 -2.65 -8.27 19.41
C ARG A 309 -1.90 -7.32 18.49
N GLY A 310 -2.58 -6.93 17.41
CA GLY A 310 -2.01 -6.01 16.44
C GLY A 310 -0.91 -6.62 15.57
N ALA A 311 -0.70 -7.95 15.55
CA ALA A 311 0.28 -8.64 14.71
C ALA A 311 -0.34 -9.18 13.40
N VAL A 312 0.52 -9.72 12.52
CA VAL A 312 0.09 -10.51 11.36
C VAL A 312 -0.31 -11.91 11.87
N PRO A 313 -1.50 -12.44 11.52
CA PRO A 313 -1.95 -13.75 12.00
C PRO A 313 -1.08 -14.90 11.47
N ASP A 314 -0.89 -15.97 12.26
CA ASP A 314 -0.19 -17.19 11.82
C ASP A 314 -1.10 -18.17 11.09
N ARG A 315 -2.37 -18.23 11.51
CA ARG A 315 -3.38 -19.16 10.97
C ARG A 315 -4.07 -18.63 9.72
N LEU A 316 -3.88 -17.37 9.34
CA LEU A 316 -4.63 -16.76 8.24
C LEU A 316 -3.68 -16.04 7.29
N ALA A 317 -3.81 -16.32 5.99
CA ALA A 317 -3.16 -15.56 4.93
C ALA A 317 -4.21 -15.06 3.94
N LEU A 318 -3.93 -13.90 3.34
CA LEU A 318 -4.70 -13.34 2.23
C LEU A 318 -3.86 -13.42 0.96
N LYS A 319 -4.45 -13.87 -0.14
CA LYS A 319 -3.88 -13.77 -1.49
C LYS A 319 -4.86 -13.09 -2.43
N GLN A 320 -4.30 -12.45 -3.44
CA GLN A 320 -5.05 -11.93 -4.57
C GLN A 320 -4.29 -12.29 -5.85
N GLY A 321 -4.90 -13.15 -6.67
CA GLY A 321 -4.18 -13.90 -7.71
C GLY A 321 -3.14 -14.83 -7.08
N THR A 322 -1.96 -14.88 -7.67
CA THR A 322 -0.86 -15.75 -7.18
C THR A 322 -0.03 -15.18 -6.03
N LEU A 323 -0.22 -13.91 -5.65
CA LEU A 323 0.62 -13.22 -4.67
C LEU A 323 -0.09 -13.06 -3.31
N PRO A 324 0.62 -13.29 -2.19
CA PRO A 324 0.16 -12.95 -0.86
C PRO A 324 0.11 -11.43 -0.66
N ILE A 325 -0.87 -11.01 0.14
CA ILE A 325 -1.03 -9.64 0.61
C ILE A 325 -0.99 -9.66 2.13
N GLU A 326 -0.07 -8.87 2.71
CA GLU A 326 0.04 -8.78 4.17
C GLU A 326 -1.25 -8.21 4.78
N ILE A 327 -1.80 -8.94 5.75
CA ILE A 327 -2.92 -8.53 6.59
C ILE A 327 -2.46 -8.37 8.02
N ARG A 328 -2.90 -7.32 8.70
CA ARG A 328 -2.49 -7.05 10.08
C ARG A 328 -3.67 -6.70 10.95
N ASP A 329 -3.75 -7.30 12.14
CA ASP A 329 -4.76 -6.91 13.13
C ASP A 329 -4.59 -5.42 13.49
N LEU A 330 -5.71 -4.69 13.49
CA LEU A 330 -5.73 -3.29 13.87
C LEU A 330 -5.71 -3.09 15.39
N ASP A 331 -6.06 -4.12 16.16
CA ASP A 331 -6.24 -4.07 17.62
C ASP A 331 -7.09 -2.86 18.04
N LEU A 332 -8.33 -2.82 17.52
CA LEU A 332 -9.28 -1.78 17.87
C LEU A 332 -10.02 -2.19 19.14
N ASP A 333 -9.99 -1.29 20.12
CA ASP A 333 -10.85 -1.37 21.30
C ASP A 333 -12.27 -0.93 20.93
N ILE A 334 -13.08 -1.86 20.41
CA ILE A 334 -14.47 -1.64 19.99
C ILE A 334 -15.34 -2.83 20.39
N GLU A 335 -16.61 -2.55 20.67
CA GLU A 335 -17.63 -3.58 20.87
C GLU A 335 -18.44 -3.75 19.59
N VAL A 336 -18.70 -5.00 19.21
CA VAL A 336 -19.55 -5.35 18.06
C VAL A 336 -20.79 -6.07 18.60
N ALA A 337 -21.97 -5.53 18.30
CA ALA A 337 -23.23 -6.04 18.82
C ALA A 337 -23.44 -7.51 18.43
N GLY A 338 -23.74 -8.36 19.42
CA GLY A 338 -23.97 -9.79 19.21
C GLY A 338 -22.70 -10.63 18.99
N VAL A 339 -21.52 -10.03 19.12
CA VAL A 339 -20.23 -10.73 18.98
C VAL A 339 -19.46 -10.64 20.31
N PRO A 340 -18.93 -11.76 20.84
CA PRO A 340 -18.08 -11.72 22.03
C PRO A 340 -16.83 -10.86 21.82
N GLU A 341 -16.27 -10.27 22.89
CA GLU A 341 -15.11 -9.36 22.82
C GLU A 341 -13.90 -9.94 22.06
N ASN A 342 -13.60 -11.23 22.26
CA ASN A 342 -12.52 -11.93 21.54
C ASN A 342 -13.01 -12.73 20.31
N GLY A 343 -14.27 -12.57 19.93
CA GLY A 343 -14.92 -13.31 18.85
C GLY A 343 -14.63 -12.78 17.45
N PHE A 344 -13.91 -11.66 17.30
CA PHE A 344 -13.59 -11.07 16.01
C PHE A 344 -12.19 -10.46 15.93
N LYS A 345 -11.73 -10.25 14.70
CA LYS A 345 -10.55 -9.46 14.35
C LYS A 345 -10.83 -8.56 13.15
N ILE A 346 -10.22 -7.38 13.13
CA ILE A 346 -10.25 -6.48 11.98
C ILE A 346 -8.85 -6.38 11.42
N PHE A 347 -8.68 -6.90 10.21
CA PHE A 347 -7.40 -6.91 9.52
C PHE A 347 -7.31 -5.73 8.55
N ARG A 348 -6.29 -4.89 8.71
CA ARG A 348 -5.91 -3.84 7.77
C ARG A 348 -5.03 -4.42 6.66
N VAL A 349 -5.32 -3.99 5.44
CA VAL A 349 -4.42 -4.06 4.28
C VAL A 349 -4.11 -2.64 3.87
N ILE A 350 -2.83 -2.33 3.77
CA ILE A 350 -2.37 -1.01 3.35
C ILE A 350 -2.50 -0.80 1.85
N SER A 351 -2.77 0.44 1.45
CA SER A 351 -2.96 0.84 0.05
C SER A 351 -1.77 0.46 -0.86
N GLN A 352 -0.53 0.54 -0.35
CA GLN A 352 0.69 0.24 -1.12
C GLN A 352 0.82 -1.24 -1.48
N SER A 353 0.07 -2.13 -0.83
CA SER A 353 -0.05 -3.55 -1.23
C SER A 353 -0.83 -3.73 -2.53
N GLY A 354 -1.51 -2.68 -3.02
CA GLY A 354 -2.25 -2.68 -4.28
C GLY A 354 -3.38 -3.70 -4.32
N LEU A 355 -4.15 -3.81 -3.22
CA LEU A 355 -5.32 -4.68 -3.17
C LEU A 355 -6.44 -4.08 -4.04
N ASP A 356 -6.98 -4.88 -4.95
CA ASP A 356 -8.13 -4.50 -5.76
C ASP A 356 -9.44 -5.04 -5.16
N PRO A 357 -10.35 -4.17 -4.67
CA PRO A 357 -11.61 -4.60 -4.08
C PRO A 357 -12.59 -5.22 -5.09
N SER A 358 -12.36 -5.06 -6.40
CA SER A 358 -13.20 -5.69 -7.43
C SER A 358 -12.90 -7.18 -7.63
N LEU A 359 -11.76 -7.65 -7.12
CA LEU A 359 -11.31 -9.03 -7.25
C LEU A 359 -11.67 -9.86 -6.00
N PRO A 360 -11.86 -11.19 -6.16
CA PRO A 360 -12.01 -12.09 -5.03
C PRO A 360 -10.83 -12.00 -4.06
N LEU A 361 -11.12 -11.91 -2.76
CA LEU A 361 -10.13 -12.01 -1.70
C LEU A 361 -10.02 -13.48 -1.30
N GLU A 362 -8.91 -14.13 -1.67
CA GLU A 362 -8.68 -15.52 -1.32
C GLU A 362 -8.00 -15.63 0.04
N PHE A 363 -8.75 -16.06 1.05
CA PHE A 363 -8.21 -16.35 2.36
C PHE A 363 -7.82 -17.83 2.48
N PHE A 364 -6.71 -18.07 3.16
CA PHE A 364 -6.20 -19.40 3.47
C PHE A 364 -6.11 -19.54 4.98
N LEU A 365 -6.94 -20.41 5.54
CA LEU A 365 -6.90 -20.80 6.96
C LEU A 365 -5.94 -21.99 7.10
N HIS A 366 -4.79 -21.75 7.71
CA HIS A 366 -3.77 -22.74 7.99
C HIS A 366 -4.14 -23.55 9.23
N VAL A 367 -4.44 -24.84 9.03
CA VAL A 367 -4.68 -25.79 10.11
C VAL A 367 -3.41 -26.64 10.28
N THR A 368 -2.86 -26.69 11.49
CA THR A 368 -1.65 -27.47 11.80
C THR A 368 -1.97 -28.58 12.79
N ARG A 369 -1.51 -29.79 12.50
CA ARG A 369 -1.53 -30.97 13.39
C ARG A 369 -0.10 -31.39 13.72
N SER A 370 0.10 -31.90 14.92
CA SER A 370 1.40 -32.35 15.43
C SER A 370 1.40 -33.85 15.64
N LYS A 371 2.40 -34.57 15.12
CA LYS A 371 2.57 -36.02 15.31
C LYS A 371 3.83 -36.32 16.11
N GLY A 372 3.68 -37.12 17.17
CA GLY A 372 4.79 -37.52 18.05
C GLY A 372 4.96 -36.58 19.26
N ILE A 373 5.69 -37.07 20.28
CA ILE A 373 5.87 -36.38 21.57
C ILE A 373 7.23 -35.66 21.62
N LEU A 374 8.28 -36.30 21.07
CA LEU A 374 9.64 -35.77 21.03
C LEU A 374 9.93 -35.26 19.63
N TYR A 375 10.10 -33.93 19.47
CA TYR A 375 10.21 -33.24 18.17
C TYR A 375 9.00 -33.52 17.25
N PRO A 376 7.81 -33.03 17.61
CA PRO A 376 6.61 -33.30 16.84
C PRO A 376 6.75 -32.83 15.40
N GLU A 377 6.43 -33.73 14.47
CA GLU A 377 6.25 -33.38 13.07
C GLU A 377 5.01 -32.50 12.95
N LYS A 378 5.16 -31.28 12.41
CA LYS A 378 4.05 -30.36 12.17
C LYS A 378 3.56 -30.50 10.73
N ILE A 379 2.37 -31.09 10.56
CA ILE A 379 1.69 -31.20 9.27
C ILE A 379 0.67 -30.07 9.16
N SER A 380 0.75 -29.25 8.12
CA SER A 380 -0.18 -28.14 7.89
C SER A 380 -1.00 -28.32 6.61
N ARG A 381 -2.26 -27.88 6.64
CA ARG A 381 -3.17 -27.85 5.49
C ARG A 381 -3.84 -26.49 5.39
N ASP A 382 -3.98 -26.02 4.15
CA ASP A 382 -4.58 -24.72 3.86
C ASP A 382 -6.02 -24.92 3.41
N LEU A 383 -6.95 -24.32 4.16
CA LEU A 383 -8.36 -24.32 3.81
C LEU A 383 -8.71 -22.98 3.18
N ARG A 384 -9.12 -23.04 1.91
CA ARG A 384 -9.41 -21.85 1.12
C ARG A 384 -10.86 -21.41 1.29
N PHE A 385 -11.07 -20.11 1.43
CA PHE A 385 -12.37 -19.48 1.26
C PHE A 385 -12.21 -18.13 0.55
N SER A 386 -13.26 -17.69 -0.14
CA SER A 386 -13.24 -16.44 -0.91
C SER A 386 -14.22 -15.44 -0.31
N VAL A 387 -13.80 -14.17 -0.26
CA VAL A 387 -14.67 -13.05 0.13
C VAL A 387 -14.71 -12.06 -1.03
N ASN A 388 -15.90 -11.73 -1.50
CA ASN A 388 -16.06 -10.84 -2.66
C ASN A 388 -16.83 -9.58 -2.26
N LEU A 389 -16.38 -8.41 -2.69
CA LEU A 389 -17.16 -7.18 -2.50
C LEU A 389 -18.17 -7.04 -3.66
N PRO A 390 -19.47 -6.81 -3.40
CA PRO A 390 -20.42 -6.57 -4.49
C PRO A 390 -20.12 -5.30 -5.27
N ALA A 391 -20.41 -5.30 -6.58
CA ALA A 391 -20.07 -4.22 -7.52
C ALA A 391 -20.66 -2.84 -7.17
N GLU A 392 -21.73 -2.80 -6.36
CA GLU A 392 -22.33 -1.55 -5.90
C GLU A 392 -21.46 -0.78 -4.88
N PHE A 393 -20.48 -1.44 -4.26
CA PHE A 393 -19.64 -0.87 -3.20
C PHE A 393 -18.24 -0.45 -3.65
N TYR A 394 -17.91 -0.64 -4.93
CA TYR A 394 -16.69 -0.11 -5.51
C TYR A 394 -16.99 0.66 -6.80
N VAL A 395 -16.00 1.43 -7.23
CA VAL A 395 -15.93 2.06 -8.53
C VAL A 395 -14.76 1.39 -9.25
N ALA A 396 -15.06 0.68 -10.33
CA ALA A 396 -14.03 0.05 -11.14
C ALA A 396 -13.08 1.12 -11.69
N ALA A 397 -11.79 0.80 -11.80
CA ALA A 397 -10.86 1.68 -12.46
C ALA A 397 -11.18 1.70 -13.96
N GLU A 398 -11.71 2.82 -14.45
CA GLU A 398 -11.96 3.00 -15.88
C GLU A 398 -10.61 3.20 -16.60
N PRO A 399 -10.34 2.48 -17.72
CA PRO A 399 -9.11 2.63 -18.50
C PRO A 399 -8.90 4.08 -18.98
N ASP A 400 -9.98 4.81 -19.23
CA ASP A 400 -9.95 6.16 -19.80
C ASP A 400 -9.42 7.22 -18.81
N ASN A 401 -9.47 6.92 -17.50
CA ASN A 401 -8.94 7.80 -16.44
C ASN A 401 -7.41 7.89 -16.42
N LYS A 402 -6.71 7.08 -17.23
CA LYS A 402 -5.27 7.23 -17.46
C LYS A 402 -4.93 8.42 -18.34
N THR A 403 -5.92 9.01 -19.03
CA THR A 403 -5.67 10.15 -19.92
C THR A 403 -6.02 11.45 -19.21
N TRP A 404 -5.07 12.40 -19.15
CA TRP A 404 -5.33 13.78 -18.69
C TRP A 404 -6.57 14.42 -19.33
N ARG A 405 -6.89 14.02 -20.55
CA ARG A 405 -8.09 14.44 -21.29
C ARG A 405 -9.39 14.05 -20.58
N ALA A 406 -9.47 12.84 -20.03
CA ALA A 406 -10.67 12.36 -19.32
C ALA A 406 -10.88 13.14 -18.01
N ILE A 407 -9.81 13.37 -17.24
CA ILE A 407 -9.87 14.19 -16.01
C ILE A 407 -10.29 15.64 -16.32
N TRP A 408 -9.74 16.22 -17.39
CA TRP A 408 -10.13 17.55 -17.85
C TRP A 408 -11.58 17.60 -18.32
N TRP A 409 -12.05 16.54 -18.98
CA TRP A 409 -13.44 16.44 -19.42
C TRP A 409 -14.39 16.29 -18.23
N GLN A 410 -14.02 15.56 -17.18
CA GLN A 410 -14.84 15.42 -15.98
C GLN A 410 -14.93 16.73 -15.18
N ARG A 411 -13.84 17.49 -15.10
CA ARG A 411 -13.76 18.77 -14.38
C ARG A 411 -13.87 20.01 -15.30
N TRP A 412 -14.45 19.84 -16.49
CA TRP A 412 -14.48 20.88 -17.53
C TRP A 412 -15.11 22.19 -17.05
N TRP A 413 -16.12 22.09 -16.19
CA TRP A 413 -16.85 23.24 -15.66
C TRP A 413 -15.99 24.02 -14.64
N GLU A 414 -15.21 23.34 -13.81
CA GLU A 414 -14.27 23.98 -12.86
C GLU A 414 -13.15 24.69 -13.62
N LEU A 415 -12.62 24.03 -14.65
CA LEU A 415 -11.62 24.58 -15.55
C LEU A 415 -12.14 25.80 -16.31
N ALA A 416 -13.39 25.77 -16.77
CA ALA A 416 -14.02 26.91 -17.43
C ALA A 416 -14.16 28.11 -16.49
N ILE A 417 -14.59 27.90 -15.25
CA ILE A 417 -14.69 28.97 -14.23
C ILE A 417 -13.31 29.56 -13.92
N LEU A 418 -12.29 28.71 -13.76
CA LEU A 418 -10.90 29.14 -13.55
C LEU A 418 -10.36 29.94 -14.75
N ALA A 419 -10.62 29.50 -15.98
CA ALA A 419 -10.20 30.19 -17.19
C ALA A 419 -10.86 31.57 -17.32
N VAL A 420 -12.16 31.67 -17.02
CA VAL A 420 -12.88 32.96 -16.99
C VAL A 420 -12.31 33.87 -15.90
N ALA A 421 -12.07 33.35 -14.70
CA ALA A 421 -11.48 34.13 -13.61
C ALA A 421 -10.08 34.65 -13.96
N LEU A 422 -9.26 33.83 -14.61
CA LEU A 422 -7.94 34.21 -15.10
C LEU A 422 -8.05 35.32 -16.15
N ALA A 423 -8.95 35.18 -17.12
CA ALA A 423 -9.18 36.20 -18.16
C ALA A 423 -9.62 37.54 -17.55
N VAL A 424 -10.55 37.51 -16.58
CA VAL A 424 -10.99 38.70 -15.84
C VAL A 424 -9.81 39.36 -15.11
N LEU A 425 -8.96 38.57 -14.45
CA LEU A 425 -7.77 39.08 -13.76
C LEU A 425 -6.76 39.69 -14.75
N SER A 426 -6.50 39.02 -15.88
CA SER A 426 -5.60 39.51 -16.92
C SER A 426 -6.09 40.84 -17.51
N VAL A 427 -7.38 40.97 -17.80
CA VAL A 427 -7.99 42.23 -18.25
C VAL A 427 -7.89 43.31 -17.17
N ALA A 428 -8.13 42.96 -15.91
CA ALA A 428 -7.99 43.89 -14.79
C ALA A 428 -6.54 44.40 -14.62
N LEU A 429 -5.55 43.53 -14.86
CA LEU A 429 -4.12 43.89 -14.86
C LEU A 429 -3.74 44.78 -16.05
N LEU A 430 -4.25 44.51 -17.25
CA LEU A 430 -4.03 45.36 -18.43
C LEU A 430 -4.67 46.75 -18.25
N LEU A 431 -5.84 46.81 -17.62
CA LEU A 431 -6.58 48.05 -17.35
C LEU A 431 -6.27 48.68 -15.99
N GLN A 432 -5.19 48.25 -15.33
CA GLN A 432 -4.84 48.65 -13.95
C GLN A 432 -4.86 50.18 -13.76
N LYS A 433 -4.35 50.96 -14.72
CA LYS A 433 -4.36 52.43 -14.64
C LYS A 433 -5.77 53.03 -14.62
N LYS A 434 -6.73 52.46 -15.37
CA LYS A 434 -8.13 52.91 -15.40
C LYS A 434 -8.94 52.40 -14.20
N LEU A 435 -8.63 51.19 -13.73
CA LEU A 435 -9.28 50.59 -12.56
C LEU A 435 -8.91 51.34 -11.27
N VAL A 436 -7.63 51.66 -11.09
CA VAL A 436 -7.13 52.36 -9.89
C VAL A 436 -7.61 53.82 -9.84
N ALA A 437 -7.99 54.41 -10.98
CA ALA A 437 -8.60 55.74 -11.02
C ALA A 437 -10.01 55.79 -10.38
N HIS A 438 -10.71 54.65 -10.29
CA HIS A 438 -12.01 54.54 -9.62
C HIS A 438 -11.87 53.74 -8.31
N GLU A 439 -11.48 54.44 -7.25
CA GLU A 439 -11.10 53.85 -5.95
C GLU A 439 -12.18 52.92 -5.36
N ARG A 440 -13.46 53.31 -5.39
CA ARG A 440 -14.58 52.48 -4.90
C ARG A 440 -14.78 51.21 -5.73
N GLY A 441 -14.67 51.30 -7.05
CA GLY A 441 -14.84 50.16 -7.97
C GLY A 441 -13.70 49.14 -7.81
N PHE A 442 -12.48 49.63 -7.65
CA PHE A 442 -11.31 48.78 -7.43
C PHE A 442 -11.37 48.02 -6.10
N ILE A 443 -11.76 48.68 -5.00
CA ILE A 443 -11.90 48.04 -3.69
C ILE A 443 -12.96 46.93 -3.74
N TRP A 444 -14.09 47.19 -4.40
CA TRP A 444 -15.17 46.21 -4.48
C TRP A 444 -14.78 45.01 -5.36
N PHE A 445 -14.22 45.25 -6.54
CA PHE A 445 -13.68 44.21 -7.41
C PHE A 445 -12.65 43.32 -6.68
N ARG A 446 -11.70 43.93 -5.98
CA ARG A 446 -10.68 43.21 -5.21
C ARG A 446 -11.31 42.32 -4.13
N ARG A 447 -12.30 42.82 -3.40
CA ARG A 447 -12.99 42.04 -2.36
C ARG A 447 -13.73 40.85 -2.95
N VAL A 448 -14.48 41.05 -4.04
CA VAL A 448 -15.20 39.97 -4.72
C VAL A 448 -14.23 38.92 -5.24
N PHE A 449 -13.13 39.33 -5.87
CA PHE A 449 -12.12 38.39 -6.39
C PHE A 449 -11.42 37.61 -5.27
N LEU A 450 -11.15 38.25 -4.12
CA LEU A 450 -10.58 37.58 -2.95
C LEU A 450 -11.56 36.57 -2.31
N VAL A 451 -12.84 36.91 -2.21
CA VAL A 451 -13.87 35.99 -1.72
C VAL A 451 -14.02 34.79 -2.66
N PHE A 452 -14.04 35.03 -3.98
CA PHE A 452 -14.02 33.96 -4.98
C PHE A 452 -12.76 33.08 -4.85
N THR A 453 -11.58 33.69 -4.71
CA THR A 453 -10.32 32.94 -4.55
C THR A 453 -10.34 32.08 -3.28
N ALA A 454 -10.79 32.63 -2.15
CA ALA A 454 -10.86 31.89 -0.89
C ALA A 454 -11.92 30.79 -0.91
N GLY A 455 -13.12 31.08 -1.43
CA GLY A 455 -14.24 30.15 -1.46
C GLY A 455 -14.10 29.08 -2.54
N PHE A 456 -13.93 29.49 -3.79
CA PHE A 456 -13.89 28.58 -4.93
C PHE A 456 -12.53 27.90 -5.10
N ILE A 457 -11.43 28.66 -5.14
CA ILE A 457 -10.10 28.06 -5.35
C ILE A 457 -9.60 27.38 -4.07
N GLY A 458 -9.76 28.03 -2.92
CA GLY A 458 -9.32 27.52 -1.62
C GLY A 458 -10.22 26.42 -1.06
N TRP A 459 -11.49 26.72 -0.78
CA TRP A 459 -12.39 25.80 -0.06
C TRP A 459 -12.96 24.70 -0.95
N TYR A 460 -13.45 25.05 -2.13
CA TYR A 460 -14.14 24.12 -3.03
C TYR A 460 -13.15 23.27 -3.84
N ALA A 461 -12.27 23.91 -4.61
CA ALA A 461 -11.34 23.22 -5.51
C ALA A 461 -10.10 22.65 -4.78
N GLN A 462 -9.88 23.05 -3.51
CA GLN A 462 -8.70 22.69 -2.70
C GLN A 462 -7.37 22.85 -3.45
N GLY A 463 -7.28 23.86 -4.31
CA GLY A 463 -6.15 24.03 -5.22
C GLY A 463 -4.89 24.49 -4.49
N GLN A 464 -4.00 23.57 -4.15
CA GLN A 464 -2.63 23.91 -3.75
C GLN A 464 -1.77 24.05 -5.01
N LEU A 465 -1.52 25.27 -5.47
CA LEU A 465 -0.49 25.51 -6.48
C LEU A 465 0.88 25.43 -5.80
N SER A 466 1.51 24.26 -5.89
CA SER A 466 2.91 24.11 -5.53
C SER A 466 3.79 24.58 -6.70
N ILE A 467 4.80 25.41 -6.41
CA ILE A 467 5.80 25.84 -7.41
C ILE A 467 6.48 24.63 -8.08
N VAL A 468 6.54 23.52 -7.35
CA VAL A 468 7.12 22.23 -7.77
C VAL A 468 6.35 21.66 -8.97
N ASN A 469 5.02 21.70 -8.94
CA ASN A 469 4.20 21.16 -10.04
C ASN A 469 4.42 21.94 -11.34
N LEU A 470 4.57 23.27 -11.24
CA LEU A 470 4.81 24.14 -12.39
C LEU A 470 6.21 23.89 -12.99
N THR A 471 7.24 23.75 -12.16
CA THR A 471 8.60 23.44 -12.63
C THR A 471 8.67 22.06 -13.28
N SER A 472 7.96 21.06 -12.75
CA SER A 472 7.92 19.71 -13.32
C SER A 472 7.22 19.68 -14.68
N VAL A 473 6.18 20.51 -14.90
CA VAL A 473 5.51 20.65 -16.22
C VAL A 473 6.47 21.19 -17.26
N VAL A 474 7.18 22.27 -16.94
CA VAL A 474 8.14 22.92 -17.85
C VAL A 474 9.29 21.98 -18.18
N GLN A 475 9.82 21.26 -17.19
CA GLN A 475 10.88 20.27 -17.39
C GLN A 475 10.44 19.08 -18.24
N SER A 476 9.22 18.56 -18.01
CA SER A 476 8.69 17.42 -18.78
C SER A 476 8.47 17.80 -20.26
N LEU A 477 7.97 19.01 -20.52
CA LEU A 477 7.83 19.56 -21.88
C LEU A 477 9.19 19.75 -22.58
N MET A 478 10.22 20.25 -21.87
CA MET A 478 11.56 20.41 -22.44
C MET A 478 12.27 19.06 -22.69
N ALA A 479 11.91 18.02 -21.94
CA ALA A 479 12.49 16.68 -22.05
C ALA A 479 11.70 15.74 -22.98
N GLY A 480 10.59 16.19 -23.60
CA GLY A 480 9.75 15.36 -24.46
C GLY A 480 9.04 14.21 -23.73
N ARG A 481 8.83 14.34 -22.41
CA ARG A 481 8.20 13.31 -21.56
C ARG A 481 6.69 13.50 -21.45
N SER A 482 5.97 12.44 -21.09
CA SER A 482 4.53 12.49 -20.85
C SER A 482 4.20 13.36 -19.63
N LEU A 483 3.07 14.06 -19.67
CA LEU A 483 2.56 14.88 -18.55
C LEU A 483 1.76 14.05 -17.52
N GLU A 484 1.91 12.72 -17.55
CA GLU A 484 1.13 11.78 -16.74
C GLU A 484 1.40 11.93 -15.24
N PHE A 485 2.54 12.49 -14.82
CA PHE A 485 2.85 12.75 -13.42
C PHE A 485 1.98 13.85 -12.76
N LEU A 486 1.12 14.53 -13.54
CA LEU A 486 0.14 15.50 -13.04
C LEU A 486 -1.24 14.89 -12.78
N LEU A 487 -1.41 13.59 -13.09
CA LEU A 487 -2.58 12.76 -12.77
C LEU A 487 -2.43 12.18 -11.36
#